data_AF-A0A2A3C7Y6-F1
#
_entry.id   AF-A0A2A3C7Y6-F1
#
_cell.length_a   1.000
_cell.length_b   1.000
_cell.length_c   1.000
_cell.angle_alpha   90.00
_cell.angle_beta   90.00
_cell.angle_gamma   90.00
#
_symmetry.space_group_name_H-M   'P 1'
#
loop_
_entity.id
_entity.type
_entity.pdbx_description
1 polymer ?
#
loop_
_entity_poly.entity_id
_entity_poly.type
_entity_poly.pdbx_seq_one_letter_code
_entity_poly.pdbx_strand_id
1 'polypeptide(L)'
;MDTKKWTAPTDQPHRAQPTPLDFFFKLAEIWDLSTDQQIKLLGSPARSTYFRWRKDGGDVSVDTLERISHLGSIYKALTILLDSPDAAVKWIRRPNRYFEGTSALDIMLNGNLSDIIRVRQYVDAQRGG
;
A
#
# COMPACT_ATOMS: atom_id res chain seq x y z
N MET A 1 -19.26 -43.83 38.46
CA MET A 1 -19.75 -42.76 37.57
C MET A 1 -19.30 -41.47 38.21
N ASP A 2 -18.32 -40.76 37.66
CA ASP A 2 -18.10 -39.33 37.94
C ASP A 2 -17.29 -38.72 36.80
N THR A 3 -17.73 -37.56 36.39
CA THR A 3 -17.59 -36.97 35.05
C THR A 3 -16.37 -36.08 34.86
N LYS A 4 -15.84 -36.09 33.63
CA LYS A 4 -15.25 -34.96 32.88
C LYS A 4 -14.12 -34.15 33.56
N LYS A 5 -12.90 -34.33 33.08
CA LYS A 5 -11.96 -33.20 32.89
C LYS A 5 -12.05 -32.74 31.43
N TRP A 6 -12.81 -31.67 31.20
CA TRP A 6 -12.73 -30.88 29.98
C TRP A 6 -11.55 -29.91 30.14
N THR A 7 -10.51 -30.09 29.33
CA THR A 7 -9.45 -29.08 29.19
C THR A 7 -9.97 -27.96 28.30
N ALA A 8 -9.91 -26.72 28.80
CA ALA A 8 -10.30 -25.52 28.09
C ALA A 8 -9.58 -25.38 26.74
N PRO A 9 -10.19 -24.75 25.72
CA PRO A 9 -9.48 -24.44 24.49
C PRO A 9 -8.37 -23.44 24.81
N THR A 10 -7.16 -23.74 24.38
CA THR A 10 -6.06 -22.79 24.33
C THR A 10 -6.51 -21.60 23.50
N ASP A 11 -6.69 -20.45 24.14
CA ASP A 11 -6.88 -19.16 23.47
C ASP A 11 -5.58 -18.85 22.71
N GLN A 12 -5.46 -19.39 21.49
CA GLN A 12 -4.47 -18.92 20.55
C GLN A 12 -4.86 -17.49 20.22
N PRO A 13 -4.03 -16.48 20.50
CA PRO A 13 -4.34 -15.13 20.06
C PRO A 13 -4.55 -15.20 18.56
N HIS A 14 -5.78 -14.98 18.12
CA HIS A 14 -6.13 -14.92 16.71
C HIS A 14 -5.26 -13.80 16.14
N ARG A 15 -4.17 -14.15 15.45
CA ARG A 15 -3.29 -13.15 14.83
C ARG A 15 -4.21 -12.25 14.01
N ALA A 16 -4.36 -10.99 14.45
CA ALA A 16 -5.25 -10.05 13.80
C ALA A 16 -4.87 -9.99 12.33
N GLN A 17 -5.85 -10.05 11.44
CA GLN A 17 -5.58 -9.97 10.01
C GLN A 17 -4.99 -8.58 9.70
N PRO A 18 -3.95 -8.49 8.85
CA PRO A 18 -3.36 -7.19 8.50
C PRO A 18 -4.43 -6.25 7.95
N THR A 19 -4.48 -5.02 8.47
CA THR A 19 -5.38 -3.99 7.98
C THR A 19 -4.85 -3.36 6.67
N PRO A 20 -5.68 -2.64 5.91
CA PRO A 20 -5.20 -1.87 4.75
C PRO A 20 -4.10 -0.87 5.12
N LEU A 21 -4.15 -0.27 6.31
CA LEU A 21 -3.10 0.62 6.80
C LEU A 21 -1.80 -0.13 7.09
N ASP A 22 -1.86 -1.31 7.72
CA ASP A 22 -0.66 -2.15 7.95
C ASP A 22 0.01 -2.53 6.63
N PHE A 23 -0.81 -2.88 5.63
CA PHE A 23 -0.33 -3.15 4.28
C PHE A 23 0.34 -1.92 3.67
N PHE A 24 -0.30 -0.74 3.75
CA PHE A 24 0.25 0.50 3.22
C PHE A 24 1.59 0.87 3.87
N PHE A 25 1.71 0.79 5.18
CA PHE A 25 2.95 1.17 5.87
C PHE A 25 4.10 0.22 5.50
N LYS A 26 3.83 -1.08 5.37
CA LYS A 26 4.82 -2.03 4.86
C LYS A 26 5.23 -1.72 3.42
N LEU A 27 4.27 -1.36 2.56
CA LEU A 27 4.56 -0.93 1.20
C LEU A 27 5.40 0.36 1.17
N ALA A 28 5.10 1.32 2.04
CA ALA A 28 5.83 2.57 2.16
C ALA A 28 7.28 2.35 2.61
N GLU A 29 7.53 1.40 3.50
CA GLU A 29 8.88 0.97 3.88
C GLU A 29 9.64 0.36 2.70
N ILE A 30 9.01 -0.57 1.96
CA ILE A 30 9.61 -1.18 0.76
C ILE A 30 9.98 -0.11 -0.27
N TRP A 31 9.09 0.85 -0.49
CA TRP A 31 9.29 1.94 -1.45
C TRP A 31 10.17 3.08 -0.94
N ASP A 32 10.64 3.02 0.32
CA ASP A 32 11.43 4.06 0.98
C ASP A 32 10.75 5.46 0.90
N LEU A 33 9.46 5.49 1.22
CA LEU A 33 8.68 6.73 1.15
C LEU A 33 8.88 7.60 2.39
N SER A 34 9.11 8.90 2.17
CA SER A 34 9.10 9.87 3.25
C SER A 34 7.70 10.02 3.85
N THR A 35 7.62 10.49 5.10
CA THR A 35 6.33 10.75 5.77
C THR A 35 5.41 11.66 4.93
N ASP A 36 5.96 12.69 4.30
CA ASP A 36 5.15 13.63 3.51
C ASP A 36 4.65 12.99 2.20
N GLN A 37 5.44 12.10 1.59
CA GLN A 37 4.99 11.28 0.46
C GLN A 37 3.87 10.34 0.88
N GLN A 38 4.00 9.68 2.04
CA GLN A 38 2.98 8.78 2.57
C GLN A 38 1.65 9.52 2.81
N ILE A 39 1.70 10.70 3.44
CA ILE A 39 0.52 11.54 3.66
C ILE A 39 -0.14 11.90 2.33
N LYS A 40 0.61 12.34 1.33
CA LYS A 40 0.06 12.65 0.00
C LYS A 40 -0.63 11.46 -0.63
N LEU A 41 0.02 10.30 -0.63
CA LEU A 41 -0.51 9.07 -1.24
C LEU A 41 -1.76 8.54 -0.52
N LEU A 42 -1.93 8.86 0.77
CA LEU A 42 -3.13 8.54 1.55
C LEU A 42 -4.30 9.52 1.38
N GLY A 43 -4.17 10.53 0.50
CA GLY A 43 -5.20 11.54 0.28
C GLY A 43 -5.05 12.80 1.13
N SER A 44 -3.83 13.06 1.64
CA SER A 44 -3.50 14.24 2.45
C SER A 44 -4.34 14.40 3.73
N PRO A 45 -4.46 13.36 4.58
CA PRO A 45 -5.07 13.52 5.90
C PRO A 45 -4.27 14.52 6.76
N ALA A 46 -4.90 15.05 7.81
CA ALA A 46 -4.20 15.83 8.81
C ALA A 46 -3.02 15.03 9.39
N ARG A 47 -1.89 15.69 9.67
CA ARG A 47 -0.66 15.02 10.15
C ARG A 47 -0.88 14.24 11.45
N SER A 48 -1.70 14.78 12.36
CA SER A 48 -2.13 14.10 13.59
C SER A 48 -2.90 12.81 13.31
N THR A 49 -3.81 12.82 12.33
CA THR A 49 -4.53 11.63 11.87
C THR A 49 -3.56 10.58 11.32
N TYR A 50 -2.61 10.98 10.48
CA TYR A 50 -1.59 10.06 9.95
C TYR A 50 -0.77 9.39 11.07
N PHE A 51 -0.27 10.16 12.04
CA PHE A 51 0.52 9.59 13.13
C PHE A 51 -0.32 8.70 14.06
N ARG A 52 -1.59 9.03 14.28
CA ARG A 52 -2.53 8.16 15.00
C ARG A 52 -2.74 6.85 14.24
N TRP A 53 -3.01 6.91 12.93
CA TRP A 53 -3.14 5.70 12.09
C TRP A 53 -1.89 4.82 12.13
N ARG A 54 -0.69 5.42 12.10
CA ARG A 54 0.57 4.66 12.16
C ARG A 54 0.80 3.97 13.50
N LYS A 55 0.30 4.56 14.59
CA LYS A 55 0.51 4.04 15.95
C LYS A 55 -0.57 3.04 16.36
N ASP A 56 -1.83 3.40 16.14
CA ASP A 56 -2.99 2.74 16.73
C ASP A 56 -3.95 2.19 15.66
N GLY A 57 -3.68 2.40 14.38
CA GLY A 57 -4.62 2.13 13.30
C GLY A 57 -5.82 3.07 13.32
N GLY A 58 -6.93 2.61 12.74
CA GLY A 58 -8.23 3.27 12.83
C GLY A 58 -8.98 3.33 11.51
N ASP A 59 -10.17 3.90 11.56
CA ASP A 59 -11.03 4.01 10.39
C ASP A 59 -10.42 4.96 9.35
N VAL A 60 -10.54 4.53 8.10
CA VAL A 60 -10.07 5.22 6.91
C VAL A 60 -11.26 5.50 6.00
N SER A 61 -11.20 6.60 5.25
CA SER A 61 -12.23 6.94 4.28
C SER A 61 -12.22 5.96 3.11
N VAL A 62 -13.31 5.93 2.35
CA VAL A 62 -13.41 5.14 1.10
C VAL A 62 -12.30 5.56 0.11
N ASP A 63 -12.02 6.86 -0.03
CA ASP A 63 -10.94 7.38 -0.87
C ASP A 63 -9.56 6.84 -0.43
N THR A 64 -9.25 6.86 0.87
CA THR A 64 -7.97 6.33 1.37
C THR A 64 -7.87 4.82 1.10
N LEU A 65 -8.95 4.06 1.28
CA LEU A 65 -8.97 2.62 0.96
C LEU A 65 -8.72 2.36 -0.53
N GLU A 66 -9.35 3.14 -1.40
CA GLU A 66 -9.19 3.02 -2.85
C GLU A 66 -7.75 3.32 -3.28
N ARG A 67 -7.14 4.38 -2.74
CA ARG A 67 -5.73 4.70 -2.95
C ARG A 67 -4.81 3.55 -2.54
N ILE A 68 -5.00 3.00 -1.34
CA ILE A 68 -4.21 1.85 -0.84
C ILE A 68 -4.35 0.64 -1.78
N SER A 69 -5.57 0.34 -2.22
CA SER A 69 -5.84 -0.76 -3.15
C SER A 69 -5.10 -0.60 -4.48
N HIS A 70 -5.08 0.61 -5.06
CA HIS A 70 -4.36 0.87 -6.30
C HIS A 70 -2.85 0.83 -6.12
N LEU A 71 -2.30 1.39 -5.04
CA LEU A 71 -0.87 1.34 -4.74
C LEU A 71 -0.39 -0.12 -4.57
N GLY A 72 -1.18 -0.94 -3.88
CA GLY A 72 -0.92 -2.36 -3.76
C GLY A 72 -1.00 -3.11 -5.09
N SER A 73 -1.96 -2.76 -5.95
CA SER A 73 -2.07 -3.31 -7.30
C SER A 73 -0.86 -2.98 -8.16
N ILE A 74 -0.37 -1.73 -8.12
CA ILE A 74 0.85 -1.29 -8.81
C ILE A 74 2.03 -2.14 -8.37
N TYR A 75 2.24 -2.28 -7.06
CA TYR A 75 3.32 -3.10 -6.53
C TYR A 75 3.23 -4.56 -7.01
N LYS A 76 2.04 -5.17 -6.91
CA LYS A 76 1.81 -6.55 -7.37
C LYS A 76 2.06 -6.72 -8.86
N ALA A 77 1.65 -5.77 -9.70
CA ALA A 77 1.89 -5.84 -11.13
C ALA A 77 3.39 -5.72 -11.45
N LEU A 78 4.11 -4.83 -10.77
CA LEU A 78 5.56 -4.70 -10.91
C LEU A 78 6.33 -5.95 -10.45
N THR A 79 5.91 -6.63 -9.39
CA THR A 79 6.58 -7.86 -8.95
C THR A 79 6.34 -9.05 -9.87
N ILE A 80 5.29 -9.02 -10.69
CA ILE A 80 5.09 -10.00 -11.77
C ILE A 80 5.97 -9.66 -12.98
N LEU A 81 6.10 -8.37 -13.29
CA LEU A 81 6.84 -7.87 -14.45
C LEU A 81 8.36 -7.89 -14.27
N LEU A 82 8.85 -7.81 -13.04
CA LEU A 82 10.26 -7.57 -12.74
C LEU A 82 10.85 -8.69 -11.87
N ASP A 83 12.13 -8.97 -12.09
CA ASP A 83 12.84 -10.11 -11.51
C ASP A 83 13.06 -10.03 -9.98
N SER A 84 12.82 -8.87 -9.36
CA SER A 84 12.99 -8.70 -7.91
C SER A 84 12.14 -7.58 -7.31
N PRO A 85 11.83 -7.64 -6.00
CA PRO A 85 11.20 -6.53 -5.28
C PRO A 85 12.00 -5.22 -5.37
N ASP A 86 13.33 -5.27 -5.31
CA ASP A 86 14.20 -4.09 -5.45
C ASP A 86 14.07 -3.43 -6.83
N ALA A 87 13.82 -4.21 -7.88
CA ALA A 87 13.55 -3.67 -9.20
C ALA A 87 12.24 -2.89 -9.23
N ALA A 88 11.20 -3.34 -8.53
CA ALA A 88 9.94 -2.59 -8.41
C ALA A 88 10.13 -1.24 -7.71
N VAL A 89 10.93 -1.20 -6.63
CA VAL A 89 11.28 0.05 -5.92
C VAL A 89 12.04 1.01 -6.83
N LYS A 90 13.06 0.52 -7.54
CA LYS A 90 13.85 1.34 -8.47
C LYS A 90 13.01 1.83 -9.64
N TRP A 91 12.06 1.01 -10.11
CA TRP A 91 11.24 1.34 -11.27
C TRP A 91 10.35 2.56 -11.02
N ILE A 92 9.65 2.62 -9.88
CA ILE A 92 8.72 3.74 -9.62
C ILE A 92 9.43 5.09 -9.51
N ARG A 93 10.74 5.09 -9.19
CA ARG A 93 11.57 6.30 -9.03
C ARG A 93 12.32 6.69 -10.31
N ARG A 94 12.37 5.83 -11.32
CA ARG A 94 13.08 6.13 -12.57
C ARG A 94 12.22 7.00 -13.50
N PRO A 95 12.85 7.91 -14.25
CA PRO A 95 12.21 8.58 -15.39
C PRO A 95 11.52 7.58 -16.30
N ASN A 96 10.27 7.85 -16.68
CA ASN A 96 9.51 6.99 -17.56
C ASN A 96 9.03 7.79 -18.79
N ARG A 97 9.30 7.25 -19.99
CA ARG A 97 8.93 7.91 -21.26
C ARG A 97 7.42 8.09 -21.44
N TYR A 98 6.60 7.18 -20.93
CA TYR A 98 5.14 7.32 -20.97
C TYR A 98 4.63 8.47 -20.09
N PHE A 99 5.36 8.80 -19.03
CA PHE A 99 5.11 9.95 -18.17
C PHE A 99 5.98 11.16 -18.55
N GLU A 100 6.36 11.27 -19.83
CA GLU A 100 7.11 12.41 -20.38
C GLU A 100 8.46 12.65 -19.68
N GLY A 101 9.11 11.59 -19.21
CA GLY A 101 10.37 11.66 -18.45
C GLY A 101 10.18 11.84 -16.95
N THR A 102 8.96 12.06 -16.47
CA THR A 102 8.64 12.07 -15.04
C THR A 102 8.65 10.64 -14.48
N SER A 103 8.97 10.47 -13.19
CA SER A 103 8.87 9.16 -12.54
C SER A 103 7.42 8.81 -12.21
N ALA A 104 7.10 7.51 -12.13
CA ALA A 104 5.76 7.08 -11.75
C ALA A 104 5.39 7.56 -10.33
N LEU A 105 6.37 7.56 -9.41
CA LEU A 105 6.20 8.07 -8.06
C LEU A 105 5.83 9.56 -8.06
N ASP A 106 6.52 10.39 -8.86
CA ASP A 106 6.22 11.82 -8.92
C ASP A 106 4.81 12.08 -9.48
N ILE A 107 4.36 11.29 -10.46
CA ILE A 107 2.97 11.34 -10.94
C ILE A 107 1.99 11.06 -9.81
N MET A 108 2.19 9.98 -9.04
CA MET A 108 1.32 9.65 -7.89
C MET A 108 1.35 10.73 -6.80
N LEU A 109 2.48 11.44 -6.64
CA LEU A 109 2.68 12.48 -5.64
C LEU A 109 2.10 13.85 -6.03
N ASN A 110 1.47 13.97 -7.20
CA ASN A 110 0.57 15.09 -7.50
C ASN A 110 -0.64 15.11 -6.55
N GLY A 111 -1.00 13.95 -5.96
CA GLY A 111 -1.99 13.84 -4.90
C GLY A 111 -3.39 13.46 -5.36
N ASN A 112 -3.67 13.49 -6.67
CA ASN A 112 -4.97 13.07 -7.20
C ASN A 112 -5.06 11.54 -7.28
N LEU A 113 -6.22 10.98 -6.92
CA LEU A 113 -6.48 9.54 -7.08
C LEU A 113 -6.34 9.10 -8.55
N SER A 114 -6.77 9.95 -9.49
CA SER A 114 -6.65 9.71 -10.93
C SER A 114 -5.22 9.48 -11.40
N ASP A 115 -4.24 10.12 -10.75
CA ASP A 115 -2.83 9.96 -11.10
C ASP A 115 -2.30 8.57 -10.67
N ILE A 116 -2.75 8.08 -9.50
CA ILE A 116 -2.48 6.71 -9.05
C ILE A 116 -3.14 5.70 -9.99
N ILE A 117 -4.40 5.93 -10.38
CA ILE A 117 -5.13 5.07 -11.33
C ILE A 117 -4.42 5.03 -12.68
N ARG A 118 -3.95 6.18 -13.20
CA ARG A 118 -3.19 6.26 -14.45
C ARG A 118 -1.92 5.41 -14.40
N VAL A 119 -1.16 5.47 -13.31
CA VAL A 119 0.03 4.63 -13.12
C VAL A 119 -0.35 3.16 -13.08
N ARG A 120 -1.39 2.79 -12.33
CA ARG A 120 -1.90 1.41 -12.28
C ARG A 120 -2.27 0.87 -13.67
N GLN A 121 -3.07 1.62 -14.42
CA GLN A 121 -3.50 1.22 -15.76
C GLN A 121 -2.31 1.02 -16.70
N TYR A 122 -1.31 1.88 -16.62
CA TYR A 122 -0.10 1.73 -17.42
C TYR A 122 0.67 0.45 -17.07
N VAL A 123 0.90 0.18 -15.78
CA VAL A 123 1.63 -1.03 -15.35
C VAL A 123 0.83 -2.31 -15.67
N ASP A 124 -0.49 -2.31 -15.44
CA ASP A 124 -1.36 -3.44 -15.79
C ASP A 124 -1.31 -3.74 -17.30
N ALA A 125 -1.30 -2.71 -18.14
CA ALA A 125 -1.18 -2.87 -19.59
C ALA A 125 0.16 -3.49 -20.01
N GLN A 126 1.27 -3.18 -19.30
CA GLN A 126 2.57 -3.81 -19.58
C GLN A 126 2.57 -5.31 -19.26
N ARG A 127 1.73 -5.77 -18.33
CA ARG A 127 1.59 -7.18 -17.96
C ARG A 127 0.76 -8.00 -18.97
N GLY A 128 0.09 -7.34 -19.93
CA GLY A 128 -0.78 -7.98 -20.91
C GLY A 128 -2.28 -7.91 -20.59
N GLY A 129 -2.69 -7.09 -19.61
CA GLY A 129 -4.09 -7.00 -19.12
C GLY A 129 -4.39 -8.00 -18.02
#